data_AF-A0A8X6S421-F1
#
_entry.id   AF-A0A8X6S421-F1
#
_cell.length_a   1.000
_cell.length_b   1.000
_cell.length_c   1.000
_cell.angle_alpha   90.00
_cell.angle_beta   90.00
_cell.angle_gamma   90.00
#
_symmetry.space_group_name_H-M   'P 1'
#
loop_
_entity.id
_entity.type
_entity.pdbx_description
1 polymer ?
#
loop_
_entity_poly.entity_id
_entity_poly.type
_entity_poly.pdbx_seq_one_letter_code
_entity_poly.pdbx_strand_id
1 'polypeptide(L)'
;MKNLLCCKYCCSSEKIELREDLKSRRGLAVSLEIICHNCGESTSTMSSKISNKCYVNLRLTYGMRAIGKGGAATRIFCGLMNLPPPPAKFERHNSLFLNVLKTISEDSMNAAVHEAVIANDISSNIAVAVDGTWHKRGYSSLNGVVCATSLC
;
A
#
# COMPACT_ATOMS: atom_id res chain seq x y z
N MET A 1 31.54 -27.87 5.83
CA MET A 1 30.52 -26.85 5.47
C MET A 1 29.25 -27.63 5.11
N LYS A 2 28.19 -27.60 5.93
CA LYS A 2 26.92 -28.27 5.56
C LYS A 2 26.26 -27.42 4.48
N ASN A 3 25.92 -28.01 3.32
CA ASN A 3 25.11 -27.33 2.32
C ASN A 3 23.73 -27.03 2.94
N LEU A 4 23.38 -25.74 3.03
CA LEU A 4 22.11 -25.29 3.60
C LEU A 4 20.91 -25.51 2.66
N LEU A 5 21.17 -25.79 1.38
CA LEU A 5 20.15 -25.94 0.35
C LEU A 5 20.26 -27.33 -0.30
N CYS A 6 19.20 -28.13 -0.24
CA CYS A 6 19.07 -29.41 -0.94
C CYS A 6 17.68 -29.54 -1.59
N CYS A 7 17.61 -30.29 -2.68
CA CYS A 7 16.35 -30.60 -3.32
C CYS A 7 15.55 -31.56 -2.44
N LYS A 8 14.27 -31.24 -2.18
CA LYS A 8 13.37 -32.09 -1.40
C LYS A 8 13.13 -33.48 -2.02
N TYR A 9 13.25 -33.60 -3.35
CA TYR A 9 12.88 -34.80 -4.08
C TYR A 9 14.05 -35.77 -4.28
N CYS A 10 15.24 -35.28 -4.62
CA CYS A 10 16.42 -36.12 -4.89
C CYS A 10 17.54 -35.98 -3.84
N CYS A 11 17.35 -35.14 -2.81
CA CYS A 11 18.33 -34.82 -1.77
C CYS A 11 19.67 -34.26 -2.28
N SER A 12 19.81 -34.03 -3.60
CA SER A 12 21.00 -33.41 -4.19
C SER A 12 21.07 -31.95 -3.78
N SER A 13 22.28 -31.51 -3.45
CA SER A 13 22.62 -30.09 -3.25
C SER A 13 23.31 -29.50 -4.47
N GLU A 14 23.47 -30.29 -5.53
CA GLU A 14 24.11 -29.85 -6.77
C GLU A 14 23.09 -29.15 -7.67
N LYS A 15 23.47 -27.97 -8.17
CA LYS A 15 22.77 -27.21 -9.22
C LYS A 15 21.30 -26.91 -8.90
N ILE A 16 21.06 -26.23 -7.78
CA ILE A 16 19.77 -25.58 -7.48
C ILE A 16 19.81 -24.14 -8.00
N GLU A 17 18.88 -23.77 -8.87
CA GLU A 17 18.74 -22.42 -9.43
C GLU A 17 17.50 -21.74 -8.82
N LEU A 18 17.66 -20.49 -8.37
CA LEU A 18 16.54 -19.60 -8.06
C LEU A 18 16.37 -18.63 -9.24
N ARG A 19 15.18 -18.60 -9.81
CA ARG A 19 14.84 -17.80 -10.99
C ARG A 19 13.64 -16.91 -10.71
N GLU A 20 13.66 -15.70 -11.25
CA GLU A 20 12.47 -14.85 -11.34
C GLU A 20 11.70 -15.13 -12.63
N ASP A 21 10.41 -15.46 -12.53
CA ASP A 21 9.53 -15.48 -13.69
C ASP A 21 9.01 -14.07 -13.99
N LEU A 22 9.64 -13.44 -14.97
CA LEU A 22 9.30 -12.09 -15.42
C LEU A 22 7.96 -12.01 -16.15
N LYS A 23 7.44 -13.13 -16.69
CA LYS A 23 6.19 -13.14 -17.47
C LYS A 23 4.97 -12.99 -16.57
N SER A 24 5.02 -13.54 -15.35
CA SER A 24 3.95 -13.43 -14.36
C SER A 24 4.04 -12.19 -13.48
N ARG A 25 5.02 -11.29 -13.71
CA ARG A 25 5.22 -10.08 -12.90
C ARG A 25 3.98 -9.18 -12.89
N ARG A 26 3.59 -8.76 -11.69
CA ARG A 26 2.48 -7.82 -11.47
C ARG A 26 2.97 -6.65 -10.61
N GLY A 27 3.43 -5.58 -11.26
CA GLY A 27 4.07 -4.47 -10.56
C GLY A 27 5.31 -4.96 -9.81
N LEU A 28 5.32 -4.80 -8.49
CA LEU A 28 6.43 -5.25 -7.63
C LEU A 28 6.34 -6.73 -7.23
N ALA A 29 5.21 -7.40 -7.49
CA ALA A 29 5.08 -8.83 -7.21
C ALA A 29 5.68 -9.66 -8.36
N VAL A 30 6.54 -10.63 -8.01
CA VAL A 30 7.19 -11.54 -8.95
C VAL A 30 7.02 -12.98 -8.47
N SER A 31 6.93 -13.93 -9.40
CA SER A 31 7.01 -15.35 -9.07
C SER A 31 8.47 -15.76 -9.00
N LEU A 32 8.85 -16.40 -7.90
CA LEU A 32 10.15 -16.96 -7.66
C LEU A 32 10.05 -18.47 -7.86
N GLU A 33 10.83 -18.99 -8.79
CA GLU A 33 10.89 -20.40 -9.14
C GLU A 33 12.22 -20.98 -8.68
N ILE A 34 12.16 -22.07 -7.92
CA ILE A 34 13.32 -22.85 -7.51
C ILE A 34 13.33 -24.11 -8.38
N ILE A 35 14.43 -24.33 -9.10
CA ILE A 35 14.59 -25.43 -10.04
C ILE A 35 15.77 -26.29 -9.59
N CYS A 36 15.56 -27.60 -9.50
CA CYS A 36 16.63 -28.58 -9.32
C CYS A 36 17.04 -29.15 -10.67
N HIS A 37 18.24 -28.83 -11.15
CA HIS A 37 18.73 -29.33 -12.44
C HIS A 37 19.12 -30.81 -12.42
N ASN A 38 19.24 -31.43 -11.24
CA ASN A 38 19.56 -32.85 -11.13
C ASN A 38 18.36 -33.76 -11.42
N CYS A 39 17.16 -33.41 -10.93
CA CYS A 39 15.94 -34.21 -11.12
C CYS A 39 14.85 -33.50 -11.93
N GLY A 40 15.06 -32.24 -12.35
CA GLY A 40 14.11 -31.45 -13.14
C GLY A 40 12.92 -30.88 -12.35
N GLU A 41 12.80 -31.20 -11.07
CA GLU A 41 11.70 -30.71 -10.24
C GLU A 41 11.81 -29.21 -9.98
N SER A 42 10.66 -28.54 -9.98
CA SER A 42 10.56 -27.10 -9.72
C SER A 42 9.43 -26.79 -8.75
N THR A 43 9.58 -25.69 -8.02
CA THR A 43 8.53 -25.15 -7.16
C THR A 43 8.53 -23.65 -7.30
N SER A 44 7.35 -23.04 -7.39
CA SER A 44 7.21 -21.59 -7.52
C SER A 44 6.41 -21.00 -6.36
N THR A 45 6.77 -19.79 -5.96
CA THR A 45 6.02 -19.00 -4.97
C THR A 45 6.09 -17.53 -5.32
N MET A 46 5.03 -16.78 -5.00
CA MET A 46 5.04 -15.34 -5.23
C MET A 46 5.76 -14.61 -4.10
N SER A 47 6.50 -13.56 -4.46
CA SER A 47 7.14 -12.63 -3.51
C SER A 47 6.15 -11.85 -2.63
N SER A 48 4.86 -11.89 -2.97
CA SER A 48 3.78 -11.29 -2.21
C SER A 48 2.55 -12.18 -2.25
N LYS A 49 1.81 -12.26 -1.12
CA LYS A 49 0.55 -13.00 -1.03
C LYS A 49 -0.39 -12.59 -2.17
N ILE A 50 -0.81 -13.56 -2.98
CA ILE A 50 -1.76 -13.34 -4.07
C ILE A 50 -3.15 -13.20 -3.46
N SER A 51 -3.55 -11.97 -3.18
CA SER A 51 -4.94 -11.57 -3.39
C SER A 51 -5.05 -10.97 -4.80
N ASN A 52 -6.27 -10.74 -5.31
CA ASN A 52 -6.50 -10.14 -6.64
C ASN A 52 -5.72 -8.85 -6.95
N LYS A 53 -5.09 -8.22 -5.95
CA LYS A 53 -4.38 -6.93 -6.07
C LYS A 53 -2.90 -6.98 -5.69
N CYS A 54 -2.37 -8.12 -5.23
CA CYS A 54 -1.01 -8.29 -4.67
C CYS A 54 -0.69 -7.29 -3.54
N TYR A 55 -0.54 -7.77 -2.31
CA TYR A 55 -0.39 -6.89 -1.14
C TYR A 55 0.76 -5.87 -1.25
N VAL A 56 1.87 -6.23 -1.90
CA VAL A 56 3.00 -5.31 -2.10
C VAL A 56 2.63 -4.07 -2.92
N ASN A 57 1.81 -4.23 -3.97
CA ASN A 57 1.35 -3.12 -4.82
C ASN A 57 0.37 -2.21 -4.07
N LEU A 58 -0.49 -2.82 -3.26
CA LEU A 58 -1.43 -2.11 -2.39
C LEU A 58 -0.66 -1.27 -1.35
N ARG A 59 0.33 -1.87 -0.68
CA ARG A 59 1.18 -1.18 0.30
C ARG A 59 2.02 -0.06 -0.31
N LEU A 60 2.60 -0.27 -1.49
CA LEU A 60 3.32 0.78 -2.21
C LEU A 60 2.40 1.97 -2.50
N THR A 61 1.20 1.70 -3.02
CA THR A 61 0.23 2.75 -3.32
C THR A 61 -0.18 3.50 -2.06
N TYR A 62 -0.50 2.79 -0.98
CA TYR A 62 -0.85 3.38 0.31
C TYR A 62 0.28 4.25 0.87
N GLY A 63 1.50 3.71 0.93
CA GLY A 63 2.67 4.43 1.46
C GLY A 63 2.96 5.71 0.70
N MET A 64 2.88 5.67 -0.63
CA MET A 64 3.04 6.88 -1.45
C MET A 64 1.92 7.90 -1.20
N ARG A 65 0.66 7.45 -1.05
CA ARG A 65 -0.46 8.35 -0.73
C ARG A 65 -0.34 8.95 0.67
N ALA A 66 0.11 8.19 1.66
CA ALA A 66 0.32 8.68 3.02
C ALA A 66 1.33 9.83 3.10
N ILE A 67 2.28 9.91 2.16
CA ILE A 67 3.25 11.01 2.04
C ILE A 67 2.87 12.07 0.98
N GLY A 68 1.61 12.08 0.52
CA GLY A 68 1.13 13.05 -0.47
C GLY A 68 1.72 12.86 -1.86
N LYS A 69 2.14 11.64 -2.23
CA LYS A 69 2.72 11.30 -3.54
C LYS A 69 1.82 10.37 -4.35
N GLY A 70 1.77 10.62 -5.66
CA GLY A 70 1.02 9.83 -6.63
C GLY A 70 1.91 8.97 -7.53
N GLY A 71 1.30 8.33 -8.53
CA GLY A 71 1.98 7.37 -9.41
C GLY A 71 3.23 7.88 -10.13
N ALA A 72 3.30 9.18 -10.45
CA ALA A 72 4.49 9.78 -11.07
C ALA A 72 5.72 9.72 -10.14
N ALA A 73 5.54 10.12 -8.88
CA ALA A 73 6.59 10.02 -7.87
C ALA A 73 6.92 8.55 -7.55
N THR A 74 5.93 7.66 -7.58
CA THR A 74 6.15 6.22 -7.40
C THR A 74 7.06 5.64 -8.48
N ARG A 75 6.89 6.04 -9.75
CA ARG A 75 7.79 5.59 -10.84
C ARG A 75 9.23 6.04 -10.60
N ILE A 76 9.42 7.30 -10.20
CA ILE A 76 10.76 7.84 -9.88
C ILE A 76 11.36 7.06 -8.71
N PHE A 77 10.59 6.85 -7.64
CA PHE A 77 11.02 6.07 -6.49
C PHE A 77 11.45 4.66 -6.88
N CYS A 78 10.65 3.94 -7.66
CA CYS A 78 11.02 2.60 -8.15
C CYS A 78 12.30 2.63 -8.97
N GLY A 79 12.46 3.60 -9.88
CA GLY A 79 13.68 3.76 -10.67
C GLY A 79 14.92 4.03 -9.83
N LEU A 80 14.82 4.92 -8.83
CA LEU A 80 15.92 5.24 -7.91
C LEU A 80 16.34 4.05 -7.05
N MET A 81 15.39 3.22 -6.65
CA MET A 81 15.64 2.04 -5.81
C MET A 81 16.04 0.80 -6.60
N ASN A 82 16.22 0.92 -7.92
CA ASN A 82 16.43 -0.22 -8.83
C ASN A 82 15.33 -1.30 -8.69
N LEU A 83 14.09 -0.86 -8.48
CA LEU A 83 12.91 -1.71 -8.40
C LEU A 83 12.20 -1.80 -9.75
N PRO A 84 11.44 -2.88 -9.99
CA PRO A 84 10.55 -2.96 -11.14
C PRO A 84 9.56 -1.78 -11.18
N PRO A 85 9.04 -1.44 -12.36
CA PRO A 85 8.02 -0.40 -12.49
C PRO A 85 6.83 -0.65 -11.56
N PRO A 86 6.22 0.42 -11.01
CA PRO A 86 5.04 0.29 -10.17
C PRO A 86 3.88 -0.34 -10.96
N PRO A 87 2.85 -0.85 -10.25
CA PRO A 87 1.69 -1.47 -10.90
C PRO A 87 1.06 -0.53 -11.94
N ALA A 88 0.86 -1.02 -13.17
CA ALA A 88 0.27 -0.23 -14.26
C ALA A 88 -1.11 0.36 -13.89
N LYS A 89 -1.87 -0.37 -13.06
CA LYS A 89 -3.17 0.07 -12.54
C LYS A 89 -3.06 0.76 -11.17
N PHE A 90 -2.10 1.68 -11.00
CA PHE A 90 -1.91 2.44 -9.75
C PHE A 90 -3.21 3.13 -9.31
N GLU A 91 -3.92 3.79 -10.23
CA GLU A 91 -5.19 4.47 -9.91
C GLU A 91 -6.29 3.52 -9.44
N ARG A 92 -6.32 2.28 -9.91
CA ARG A 92 -7.29 1.28 -9.41
C ARG A 92 -7.08 0.97 -7.92
N HIS A 93 -5.82 0.97 -7.48
CA HIS A 93 -5.50 0.78 -6.06
C HIS A 93 -5.90 2.04 -5.27
N ASN A 94 -5.65 3.21 -5.84
CA ASN A 94 -6.06 4.49 -5.29
C ASN A 94 -7.58 4.60 -5.07
N SER A 95 -8.40 4.20 -6.04
CA SER A 95 -9.86 4.20 -5.90
C SER A 95 -10.36 3.25 -4.80
N LEU A 96 -9.67 2.12 -4.58
CA LEU A 96 -10.00 1.25 -3.45
C LEU A 96 -9.77 1.96 -2.12
N PHE A 97 -8.64 2.66 -1.97
CA PHE A 97 -8.37 3.40 -0.74
C PHE A 97 -9.37 4.53 -0.54
N LEU A 98 -9.75 5.23 -1.60
CA LEU A 98 -10.72 6.32 -1.51
C LEU A 98 -12.03 5.85 -0.87
N ASN A 99 -12.57 4.70 -1.27
CA ASN A 99 -13.82 4.18 -0.73
C ASN A 99 -13.69 3.83 0.77
N VAL A 100 -12.60 3.15 1.14
CA VAL A 100 -12.35 2.78 2.54
C VAL A 100 -12.12 4.01 3.42
N LEU A 101 -11.34 4.97 2.93
CA LEU A 101 -11.04 6.21 3.65
C LEU A 101 -12.28 7.08 3.83
N LYS A 102 -13.21 7.09 2.87
CA LYS A 102 -14.50 7.77 3.03
C LYS A 102 -15.30 7.19 4.19
N THR A 103 -15.48 5.88 4.22
CA THR A 103 -16.19 5.21 5.33
C THR A 103 -15.51 5.49 6.68
N ILE A 104 -14.19 5.35 6.76
CA ILE A 104 -13.44 5.66 7.99
C ILE A 104 -13.62 7.13 8.39
N SER A 105 -13.62 8.05 7.43
CA SER A 105 -13.83 9.48 7.72
C SER A 105 -15.24 9.75 8.24
N GLU A 106 -16.26 9.11 7.67
CA GLU A 106 -17.65 9.23 8.11
C GLU A 106 -17.81 8.69 9.54
N ASP A 107 -17.30 7.48 9.81
CA ASP A 107 -17.32 6.86 11.14
C ASP A 107 -16.59 7.73 12.18
N SER A 108 -15.41 8.24 11.83
CA SER A 108 -14.63 9.12 12.70
C SER A 108 -15.34 10.43 13.00
N MET A 109 -15.99 11.04 11.99
CA MET A 109 -16.75 12.28 12.18
C MET A 109 -17.99 12.05 13.05
N ASN A 110 -18.70 10.93 12.84
CA ASN A 110 -19.86 10.56 13.64
C ASN A 110 -19.48 10.33 15.12
N ALA A 111 -18.36 9.65 15.38
CA ALA A 111 -17.84 9.47 16.72
C ALA A 111 -17.50 10.81 17.39
N ALA A 112 -16.83 11.71 16.68
CA ALA A 112 -16.50 13.04 17.19
C ALA A 112 -17.75 13.88 17.53
N VAL A 113 -18.80 13.80 16.70
CA VAL A 113 -20.09 14.46 16.99
C VAL A 113 -20.73 13.89 18.26
N HIS A 114 -20.75 12.57 18.40
CA HIS A 114 -21.31 11.92 19.59
C HIS A 114 -20.58 12.32 20.87
N GLU A 115 -19.24 12.35 20.83
CA GLU A 115 -18.39 12.83 21.93
C GLU A 115 -18.68 14.30 22.27
N ALA A 116 -18.82 15.16 21.25
CA ALA A 116 -19.14 16.57 21.44
C ALA A 116 -20.54 16.80 22.06
N VAL A 117 -21.55 16.01 21.67
CA VAL A 117 -22.90 16.07 22.27
C VAL A 117 -22.87 15.68 23.74
N ILE A 118 -22.14 14.61 24.10
CA ILE A 118 -21.99 14.20 25.49
C ILE A 118 -21.30 15.28 26.32
N ALA A 119 -20.25 15.90 25.77
CA ALA A 119 -19.53 16.99 26.44
C ALA A 119 -20.38 18.27 26.59
N ASN A 120 -21.44 18.42 25.79
CA ASN A 120 -22.37 19.54 25.79
C ASN A 120 -23.69 19.19 26.50
N ASP A 121 -23.65 18.45 27.61
CA ASP A 121 -24.83 18.06 28.40
C ASP A 121 -25.97 17.43 27.58
N ILE A 122 -25.62 16.57 26.62
CA ILE A 122 -26.56 15.88 25.72
C ILE A 122 -27.31 16.86 24.79
N SER A 123 -26.75 18.06 24.57
CA SER A 123 -27.26 19.03 23.60
C SER A 123 -26.56 18.89 22.24
N SER A 124 -27.36 18.74 21.19
CA SER A 124 -26.90 18.76 19.80
C SER A 124 -26.69 20.16 19.24
N ASN A 125 -26.97 21.22 20.01
CA ASN A 125 -26.68 22.59 19.64
C ASN A 125 -25.19 22.90 19.88
N ILE A 126 -24.36 22.54 18.92
CA ILE A 126 -22.89 22.67 19.00
C ILE A 126 -22.43 23.71 17.99
N ALA A 127 -21.79 24.77 18.48
CA ALA A 127 -21.08 25.70 17.63
C ALA A 127 -19.70 25.12 17.28
N VAL A 128 -19.30 25.24 16.01
CA VAL A 128 -17.98 24.77 15.54
C VAL A 128 -17.24 25.89 14.83
N ALA A 129 -15.98 26.06 15.16
CA ALA A 129 -15.02 26.84 14.39
C ALA A 129 -14.26 25.89 13.47
N VAL A 130 -14.19 26.23 12.18
CA VAL A 130 -13.43 25.47 11.19
C VAL A 130 -12.42 26.41 10.55
N ASP A 131 -11.14 26.04 10.63
CA ASP A 131 -10.06 26.73 9.96
C ASP A 131 -9.28 25.76 9.07
N GLY A 132 -8.70 26.28 8.00
CA GLY A 132 -7.98 25.49 7.01
C GLY A 132 -6.72 26.21 6.57
N THR A 133 -5.63 25.45 6.47
CA THR A 133 -4.38 25.95 5.89
C THR A 133 -3.91 25.04 4.76
N TRP A 134 -3.32 25.65 3.73
CA TRP A 134 -2.78 24.95 2.57
C TRP A 134 -1.28 25.18 2.53
N HIS A 135 -0.54 24.14 2.12
CA HIS A 135 0.90 24.23 2.01
C HIS A 135 1.37 25.30 1.00
N LYS A 136 0.57 25.59 -0.03
CA LYS A 136 0.84 26.65 -1.03
C LYS A 136 -0.34 27.60 -1.14
N ARG A 137 -0.04 28.90 -1.32
CA ARG A 137 -1.01 29.96 -1.56
C ARG A 137 -1.58 29.85 -2.99
N GLY A 138 -2.86 30.19 -3.18
CA GLY A 138 -3.46 30.36 -4.52
C GLY A 138 -4.05 29.10 -5.18
N TYR A 139 -4.83 28.28 -4.45
CA TYR A 139 -5.51 27.07 -4.97
C TYR A 139 -4.61 26.00 -5.63
N SER A 140 -3.29 26.15 -5.60
CA SER A 140 -2.34 25.26 -6.26
C SER A 140 -1.76 24.18 -5.33
N SER A 141 -2.30 24.01 -4.13
CA SER A 141 -1.78 23.07 -3.14
C SER A 141 -2.52 21.74 -3.23
N LEU A 142 -1.76 20.65 -3.34
CA LEU A 142 -2.28 19.27 -3.22
C LEU A 142 -2.39 18.80 -1.77
N ASN A 143 -1.85 19.58 -0.82
CA ASN A 143 -1.85 19.28 0.60
C ASN A 143 -2.51 20.42 1.36
N GLY A 144 -3.48 20.09 2.21
CA GLY A 144 -4.14 21.00 3.12
C GLY A 144 -4.38 20.32 4.46
N VAL A 145 -4.47 21.12 5.52
CA VAL A 145 -4.86 20.70 6.86
C VAL A 145 -6.11 21.49 7.20
N VAL A 146 -7.13 20.81 7.70
CA VAL A 146 -8.34 21.42 8.23
C VAL A 146 -8.39 21.10 9.72
N CYS A 147 -8.62 22.13 10.53
CA CYS A 147 -8.87 22.01 11.95
C CYS A 147 -10.34 22.37 12.20
N ALA A 148 -11.03 21.55 12.97
CA ALA A 148 -12.36 21.86 13.48
C ALA A 148 -12.32 21.77 15.00
N THR A 149 -12.93 22.74 15.68
CA THR A 149 -12.98 22.78 17.15
C THR A 149 -14.37 23.22 17.58
N SER A 150 -14.94 22.55 18.58
CA SER A 150 -16.18 22.99 19.21
C SER A 150 -15.94 24.28 19.99
N LEU A 151 -16.84 25.24 19.84
CA LEU A 151 -16.87 26.45 20.65
C LEU A 151 -17.81 26.17 21.82
N CYS A 152 -17.23 26.04 23.01
CA CYS A 152 -17.97 25.93 24.28
C CYS A 152 -18.67 27.24 24.62
#